data_AF-A0A7C7QU15-F1
#
_entry.id   AF-A0A7C7QU15-F1
#
_cell.length_a   1.000
_cell.length_b   1.000
_cell.length_c   1.000
_cell.angle_alpha   90.00
_cell.angle_beta   90.00
_cell.angle_gamma   90.00
#
_symmetry.space_group_name_H-M   'P 1'
#
loop_
_entity.id
_entity.type
_entity.pdbx_description
1 polymer ?
#
loop_
_entity_poly.entity_id
_entity_poly.type
_entity_poly.pdbx_seq_one_letter_code
_entity_poly.pdbx_strand_id
1 'polypeptide(L)'
;MNEGKGTLFIAVSLIALCGVLLSLMVGCFGGAIAGYLTGRWQARAAAEEIAEALTEEMAQGQEPYLHLAPRRIPMPQVPPEEMPFDLMEEGLSGALIEWVEPDSPADKAGLREGDVITAIDGRAVDEDHPLNRRIRRYDPGDRVEITYWREG
;
A
#
# COMPACT_ATOMS: atom_id res chain seq x y z
N MET A 1 -20.46 -65.58 -52.40
CA MET A 1 -19.26 -65.88 -51.58
C MET A 1 -18.48 -64.58 -51.33
N ASN A 2 -19.14 -63.52 -50.81
CA ASN A 2 -18.57 -62.17 -50.78
C ASN A 2 -18.66 -61.49 -49.40
N GLU A 3 -19.42 -62.04 -48.44
CA GLU A 3 -19.63 -61.40 -47.13
C GLU A 3 -18.40 -61.47 -46.21
N GLY A 4 -17.60 -62.54 -46.29
CA GLY A 4 -16.42 -62.70 -45.43
C GLY A 4 -15.27 -61.73 -45.69
N LYS A 5 -15.22 -61.11 -46.89
CA LYS A 5 -14.17 -60.14 -47.23
C LYS A 5 -14.45 -58.76 -46.60
N GLY A 6 -15.72 -58.32 -46.59
CA GLY A 6 -16.12 -57.02 -46.04
C GLY A 6 -15.89 -56.92 -44.53
N THR A 7 -16.24 -57.97 -43.78
CA THR A 7 -16.03 -58.03 -42.32
C THR A 7 -14.55 -58.01 -41.94
N LEU A 8 -13.68 -58.64 -42.73
CA LEU A 8 -12.23 -58.64 -42.52
C LEU A 8 -11.62 -57.24 -42.72
N PHE A 9 -12.05 -56.52 -43.77
CA PHE A 9 -11.59 -55.14 -44.01
C PHE A 9 -12.01 -54.21 -42.87
N ILE A 10 -13.26 -54.31 -42.39
CA ILE A 10 -13.75 -53.50 -41.26
C ILE A 10 -12.94 -53.80 -39.99
N ALA A 11 -12.68 -55.08 -39.68
CA ALA A 11 -11.92 -55.47 -38.51
C ALA A 11 -10.48 -54.93 -38.55
N VAL A 12 -9.80 -55.02 -39.69
CA VAL A 12 -8.43 -54.50 -39.87
C VAL A 12 -8.39 -52.98 -39.74
N SER A 13 -9.37 -52.27 -40.32
CA SER A 13 -9.49 -50.82 -40.19
C SER A 13 -9.74 -50.38 -38.74
N LEU A 14 -10.56 -51.11 -37.98
CA LEU A 14 -10.81 -50.81 -36.57
C LEU A 14 -9.56 -51.02 -35.70
N ILE A 15 -8.80 -52.08 -35.95
CA ILE A 15 -7.54 -52.34 -35.24
C ILE A 15 -6.51 -51.23 -35.53
N ALA A 16 -6.40 -50.81 -36.80
CA ALA A 16 -5.51 -49.71 -37.18
C ALA A 16 -5.93 -48.38 -36.53
N LEU A 17 -7.23 -48.08 -36.49
CA LEU A 17 -7.76 -46.88 -35.85
C LEU A 17 -7.49 -46.85 -34.34
N CYS A 18 -7.71 -47.98 -33.64
CA CYS A 18 -7.38 -48.12 -32.23
C CYS A 18 -5.88 -47.90 -31.96
N GLY A 19 -5.01 -48.41 -32.83
CA GLY A 19 -3.57 -48.19 -32.71
C GLY A 19 -3.17 -46.72 -32.82
N VAL A 20 -3.76 -45.97 -33.76
CA VAL A 20 -3.53 -44.53 -33.93
C VAL A 20 -4.10 -43.73 -32.75
N LEU A 21 -5.27 -44.08 -32.24
CA LEU A 21 -5.85 -43.43 -31.06
C LEU A 21 -5.00 -43.65 -29.79
N LEU A 22 -4.49 -44.88 -29.61
CA LEU A 22 -3.59 -45.21 -28.50
C LEU A 22 -2.27 -44.43 -28.57
N SER A 23 -1.68 -44.27 -29.76
CA SER A 23 -0.43 -43.50 -29.89
C SER A 23 -0.62 -42.01 -29.61
N LEU A 24 -1.76 -41.42 -30.01
CA LEU A 24 -2.11 -40.04 -29.70
C LEU A 24 -2.32 -39.81 -28.19
N MET A 25 -2.99 -40.74 -27.50
CA MET A 25 -3.20 -40.65 -26.05
C MET A 25 -1.88 -40.69 -25.26
N VAL A 26 -0.98 -41.61 -25.60
CA VAL A 26 0.32 -41.73 -24.93
C VAL A 26 1.20 -40.49 -25.17
N GLY A 27 1.18 -39.92 -26.38
CA GLY A 27 1.91 -38.71 -26.72
C GLY A 27 1.44 -37.48 -25.93
N CYS A 28 0.13 -37.25 -25.84
CA CYS A 28 -0.43 -36.11 -25.11
C CYS A 28 -0.17 -36.20 -23.60
N PHE A 29 -0.25 -37.39 -23.00
CA PHE A 29 -0.05 -37.55 -21.56
C PHE A 29 1.41 -37.32 -21.13
N GLY A 30 2.37 -37.86 -21.90
CA GLY A 30 3.80 -37.68 -21.60
C GLY A 30 4.26 -36.23 -21.72
N GLY A 31 3.84 -35.54 -22.79
CA GLY A 31 4.19 -34.14 -23.01
C GLY A 31 3.59 -33.18 -21.97
N ALA A 32 2.33 -33.40 -21.59
CA ALA A 32 1.65 -32.54 -20.61
C ALA A 32 2.28 -32.63 -19.22
N ILE A 33 2.62 -33.85 -18.76
CA ILE A 33 3.26 -34.05 -17.44
C ILE A 33 4.68 -33.46 -17.45
N ALA A 34 5.48 -33.73 -18.49
CA ALA A 34 6.83 -33.19 -18.59
C ALA A 34 6.83 -31.64 -18.67
N GLY A 35 5.90 -31.06 -19.42
CA GLY A 35 5.70 -29.62 -19.51
C GLY A 35 5.27 -29.01 -18.17
N TYR A 36 4.30 -29.62 -17.49
CA TYR A 36 3.82 -29.17 -16.18
C TYR A 36 4.92 -29.22 -15.12
N LEU A 37 5.68 -30.32 -15.07
CA LEU A 37 6.80 -30.45 -14.13
C LEU A 37 7.86 -29.38 -14.41
N THR A 38 8.33 -29.27 -15.66
CA THR A 38 9.38 -28.30 -16.04
C THR A 38 8.94 -26.85 -15.78
N GLY A 39 7.70 -26.51 -16.13
CA GLY A 39 7.13 -25.20 -15.84
C GLY A 39 7.07 -24.90 -14.34
N ARG A 40 6.72 -25.89 -13.51
CA ARG A 40 6.71 -25.73 -12.05
C ARG A 40 8.13 -25.61 -11.45
N TRP A 41 9.12 -26.27 -12.05
CA TRP A 41 10.53 -26.11 -11.66
C TRP A 41 11.06 -24.71 -12.02
N GLN A 42 10.77 -24.21 -13.23
CA GLN A 42 11.14 -22.85 -13.63
C GLN A 42 10.43 -21.78 -12.79
N ALA A 43 9.14 -21.96 -12.51
CA ALA A 43 8.39 -21.04 -11.64
C ALA A 43 8.97 -21.01 -10.21
N ARG A 44 9.43 -22.16 -9.69
CA ARG A 44 10.08 -22.23 -8.38
C ARG A 44 11.44 -21.52 -8.38
N ALA A 45 12.25 -21.73 -9.41
CA ALA A 45 13.55 -21.06 -9.56
C ALA A 45 13.39 -19.53 -9.67
N ALA A 46 12.44 -19.05 -10.47
CA ALA A 46 12.15 -17.62 -10.59
C ALA A 46 11.58 -17.02 -9.29
N ALA A 47 10.74 -17.77 -8.57
CA ALA A 47 10.22 -17.34 -7.27
C ALA A 47 11.32 -17.27 -6.19
N GLU A 48 12.29 -18.17 -6.24
CA GLU A 48 13.43 -18.22 -5.32
C GLU A 48 14.40 -17.06 -5.58
N GLU A 49 14.66 -16.72 -6.85
CA GLU A 49 15.44 -15.54 -7.24
C GLU A 49 14.79 -14.22 -6.80
N ILE A 50 13.46 -14.09 -6.99
CA ILE A 50 12.71 -12.91 -6.51
C ILE A 50 12.68 -12.86 -4.98
N ALA A 51 12.55 -14.01 -4.31
CA ALA A 51 12.57 -14.07 -2.85
C ALA A 51 13.96 -13.69 -2.30
N GLU A 52 15.05 -14.13 -2.92
CA GLU A 52 16.41 -13.73 -2.55
C GLU A 52 16.65 -12.23 -2.82
N ALA A 53 16.23 -11.70 -3.97
CA ALA A 53 16.34 -10.27 -4.28
C ALA A 53 15.56 -9.38 -3.30
N LEU A 54 14.34 -9.79 -2.92
CA LEU A 54 13.54 -9.08 -1.92
C LEU A 54 14.14 -9.22 -0.51
N THR A 55 14.74 -10.37 -0.19
CA THR A 55 15.40 -10.58 1.11
C THR A 55 16.69 -9.75 1.19
N GLU A 56 17.40 -9.56 0.09
CA GLU A 56 18.58 -8.70 0.00
C GLU A 56 18.20 -7.21 0.16
N GLU A 57 17.08 -6.77 -0.45
CA GLU A 57 16.52 -5.42 -0.22
C GLU A 57 16.11 -5.19 1.25
N MET A 58 15.47 -6.19 1.88
CA MET A 58 15.05 -6.09 3.29
C MET A 58 16.21 -6.26 4.28
N ALA A 59 17.21 -7.09 3.95
CA ALA A 59 18.41 -7.30 4.77
C ALA A 59 19.37 -6.11 4.70
N GLN A 60 19.36 -5.38 3.59
CA GLN A 60 20.15 -4.15 3.42
C GLN A 60 19.55 -2.95 4.16
N GLY A 61 18.47 -3.13 4.94
CA GLY A 61 18.05 -2.19 5.98
C GLY A 61 17.97 -0.74 5.50
N GLN A 62 17.66 -0.54 4.23
CA GLN A 62 17.68 0.79 3.63
C GLN A 62 16.34 1.44 3.94
N GLU A 63 16.16 1.74 5.23
CA GLU A 63 15.29 2.81 5.70
C GLU A 63 15.47 3.98 4.72
N PRO A 64 14.46 4.34 3.91
CA PRO A 64 14.57 5.42 2.92
C PRO A 64 14.87 6.80 3.55
N TYR A 65 15.02 6.84 4.88
CA TYR A 65 15.23 7.98 5.73
C TYR A 65 16.58 7.97 6.48
N LEU A 66 17.44 6.95 6.31
CA LEU A 66 18.67 6.78 7.12
C LEU A 66 19.99 7.04 6.36
N HIS A 67 20.05 8.12 5.58
CA HIS A 67 21.34 8.69 5.14
C HIS A 67 21.62 10.06 5.78
N LEU A 68 20.61 10.61 6.46
CA LEU A 68 20.82 11.64 7.44
C LEU A 68 21.07 10.90 8.75
N ALA A 69 22.32 10.48 9.00
CA ALA A 69 22.75 10.40 10.39
C ALA A 69 22.26 11.70 11.03
N PRO A 70 21.40 11.68 12.05
CA PRO A 70 20.85 12.91 12.58
C PRO A 70 22.07 13.72 12.95
N ARG A 71 22.37 14.77 12.17
CA ARG A 71 23.25 15.80 12.67
C ARG A 71 22.57 16.14 13.97
N ARG A 72 23.32 16.05 15.07
CA ARG A 72 22.98 16.85 16.23
C ARG A 72 23.04 18.27 15.68
N ILE A 73 21.92 18.74 15.14
CA ILE A 73 21.66 20.15 14.99
C ILE A 73 21.84 20.58 16.43
N PRO A 74 22.94 21.31 16.75
CA PRO A 74 23.03 21.92 18.05
C PRO A 74 21.72 22.67 18.16
N MET A 75 20.89 22.32 19.15
CA MET A 75 19.69 23.10 19.37
C MET A 75 20.17 24.54 19.31
N PRO A 76 19.61 25.39 18.42
CA PRO A 76 19.80 26.81 18.62
C PRO A 76 19.46 26.99 20.09
N GLN A 77 20.43 27.49 20.87
CA GLN A 77 20.15 27.85 22.24
C GLN A 77 19.12 28.93 22.07
N VAL A 78 17.84 28.57 22.12
CA VAL A 78 16.74 29.51 22.11
C VAL A 78 17.07 30.31 23.36
N PRO A 79 17.54 31.56 23.23
CA PRO A 79 17.69 32.38 24.41
C PRO A 79 16.31 32.33 25.09
N PRO A 80 16.22 32.21 26.42
CA PRO A 80 14.95 32.16 27.14
C PRO A 80 14.02 33.38 26.90
N GLU A 81 14.42 34.32 26.04
CA GLU A 81 13.68 35.50 25.64
C GLU A 81 13.28 35.37 24.17
N GLU A 82 11.97 35.54 23.92
CA GLU A 82 11.28 35.60 22.63
C GLU A 82 10.71 34.27 22.06
N MET A 83 10.09 33.47 22.92
CA MET A 83 8.75 33.00 22.55
C MET A 83 7.79 34.09 23.00
N PRO A 84 6.99 34.72 22.13
CA PRO A 84 5.88 35.56 22.56
C PRO A 84 4.87 34.64 23.26
N PHE A 85 5.06 34.44 24.57
CA PHE A 85 4.22 33.63 25.44
C PHE A 85 2.98 34.40 25.92
N ASP A 86 2.49 35.36 25.13
CA ASP A 86 1.34 36.20 25.47
C ASP A 86 0.00 35.59 25.01
N LEU A 87 -0.13 34.26 25.00
CA LEU A 87 -1.43 33.58 24.84
C LEU A 87 -1.93 32.94 26.16
N MET A 88 -1.14 32.97 27.23
CA MET A 88 -1.57 32.48 28.54
C MET A 88 -2.34 33.52 29.38
N GLU A 89 -2.46 34.78 28.94
CA GLU A 89 -3.26 35.77 29.67
C GLU A 89 -4.78 35.66 29.43
N GLU A 90 -5.25 34.89 28.43
CA GLU A 90 -6.70 34.68 28.21
C GLU A 90 -7.20 33.23 28.39
N GLY A 91 -6.33 32.26 28.67
CA GLY A 91 -6.77 30.88 28.92
C GLY A 91 -7.38 30.17 27.70
N LEU A 92 -7.02 30.60 26.49
CA LEU A 92 -7.46 29.97 25.24
C LEU A 92 -6.71 28.65 25.01
N SER A 93 -7.33 27.54 25.40
CA SER A 93 -6.89 26.20 25.00
C SER A 93 -7.22 25.93 23.53
N GLY A 94 -6.25 25.46 22.76
CA GLY A 94 -6.43 25.17 21.34
C GLY A 94 -5.16 24.68 20.67
N ALA A 95 -5.21 24.49 19.35
CA ALA A 95 -4.06 24.11 18.53
C ALA A 95 -3.67 25.26 17.59
N LEU A 96 -2.46 25.79 17.79
CA LEU A 96 -1.87 26.84 16.94
C LEU A 96 -1.47 26.26 15.58
N ILE A 97 -1.83 26.97 14.51
CA ILE A 97 -1.39 26.68 13.15
C ILE A 97 -0.09 27.43 12.88
N GLU A 98 1.01 26.70 12.85
CA GLU A 98 2.34 27.23 12.51
C GLU A 98 2.54 27.35 10.99
N TRP A 99 1.91 26.48 10.22
CA TRP A 99 2.05 26.44 8.76
C TRP A 99 0.83 25.83 8.10
N VAL A 100 0.47 26.33 6.92
CA VAL A 100 -0.57 25.77 6.06
C VAL A 100 0.05 25.35 4.74
N GLU A 101 -0.03 24.04 4.45
CA GLU A 101 0.47 23.51 3.19
C GLU A 101 -0.42 23.98 2.02
N PRO A 102 0.16 24.49 0.91
CA PRO A 102 -0.61 24.88 -0.27
C PRO A 102 -1.48 23.74 -0.81
N ASP A 103 -2.68 24.06 -1.30
CA ASP A 103 -3.66 23.10 -1.84
C ASP A 103 -4.19 22.06 -0.82
N SER A 104 -3.83 22.18 0.46
CA SER A 104 -4.33 21.32 1.54
C SER A 104 -5.80 21.61 1.88
N PRO A 105 -6.48 20.71 2.61
CA PRO A 105 -7.82 20.99 3.13
C PRO A 105 -7.89 22.25 4.01
N ALA A 106 -6.82 22.55 4.76
CA ALA A 106 -6.73 23.75 5.60
C ALA A 106 -6.63 25.03 4.75
N ASP A 107 -5.83 25.02 3.68
CA ASP A 107 -5.70 26.13 2.73
C ASP A 107 -7.04 26.41 2.01
N LYS A 108 -7.69 25.34 1.52
CA LYS A 108 -9.02 25.42 0.91
C LYS A 108 -10.11 25.90 1.86
N ALA A 109 -9.92 25.68 3.16
CA ALA A 109 -10.79 26.20 4.22
C ALA A 109 -10.47 27.66 4.61
N GLY A 110 -9.40 28.25 4.08
CA GLY A 110 -8.99 29.63 4.37
C GLY A 110 -8.29 29.82 5.72
N LEU A 111 -7.82 28.72 6.32
CA LEU A 111 -6.98 28.76 7.52
C LEU A 111 -5.61 29.35 7.17
N ARG A 112 -4.98 29.98 8.15
CA ARG A 112 -3.70 30.70 7.99
C ARG A 112 -2.77 30.39 9.16
N GLU A 113 -1.49 30.62 8.92
CA GLU A 113 -0.49 30.73 9.98
C GLU A 113 -0.94 31.77 11.02
N GLY A 114 -0.82 31.40 12.30
CA GLY A 114 -1.27 32.20 13.44
C GLY A 114 -2.70 31.92 13.90
N ASP A 115 -3.49 31.12 13.17
CA ASP A 115 -4.81 30.70 13.66
C ASP A 115 -4.70 29.75 14.85
N VAL A 116 -5.60 29.88 15.82
CA VAL A 116 -5.74 28.93 16.94
C VAL A 116 -7.05 28.18 16.79
N ILE A 117 -6.99 26.88 16.49
CA ILE A 117 -8.17 26.03 16.41
C ILE A 117 -8.67 25.70 17.83
N THR A 118 -9.90 26.11 18.14
CA THR A 118 -10.51 25.96 19.46
C THR A 118 -11.59 24.89 19.52
N ALA A 119 -12.21 24.51 18.39
CA ALA A 119 -13.17 23.40 18.35
C ALA A 119 -13.29 22.73 16.96
N ILE A 120 -13.74 21.47 16.97
CA ILE A 120 -14.19 20.73 15.78
C ILE A 120 -15.62 20.24 16.03
N ASP A 121 -16.55 20.53 15.13
CA ASP A 121 -17.98 20.22 15.24
C ASP A 121 -18.55 20.62 16.62
N GLY A 122 -18.21 21.82 17.07
CA GLY A 122 -18.62 22.38 18.37
C GLY A 122 -17.99 21.71 19.59
N ARG A 123 -17.04 20.78 19.41
CA ARG A 123 -16.34 20.10 20.51
C ARG A 123 -14.94 20.69 20.70
N ALA A 124 -14.66 21.18 21.91
CA ALA A 124 -13.44 21.92 22.26
C ALA A 124 -12.14 21.14 22.02
N VAL A 125 -11.10 21.83 21.55
CA VAL A 125 -9.73 21.34 21.45
C VAL A 125 -8.97 21.82 22.68
N ASP A 126 -8.48 20.89 23.49
CA ASP A 126 -7.81 21.15 24.76
C ASP A 126 -6.68 20.14 25.01
N GLU A 127 -6.00 20.24 26.16
CA GLU A 127 -4.87 19.36 26.53
C GLU A 127 -5.27 17.87 26.60
N ASP A 128 -6.48 17.57 27.07
CA ASP A 128 -7.00 16.19 27.18
C ASP A 128 -7.51 15.64 25.84
N HIS A 129 -7.98 16.55 24.97
CA HIS A 129 -8.57 16.27 23.66
C HIS A 129 -7.88 17.06 22.55
N PRO A 130 -6.60 16.75 22.26
CA PRO A 130 -5.83 17.49 21.28
C PRO A 130 -6.38 17.29 19.86
N LEU A 131 -6.09 18.28 18.99
CA LEU A 131 -6.59 18.35 17.62
C LEU A 131 -6.35 17.06 16.82
N ASN A 132 -5.12 16.52 16.89
CA ASN A 132 -4.72 15.31 16.18
C ASN A 132 -5.59 14.08 16.53
N ARG A 133 -6.01 13.96 17.80
CA ARG A 133 -6.86 12.87 18.29
C ARG A 133 -8.31 13.00 17.83
N ARG A 134 -8.75 14.24 17.59
CA ARG A 134 -10.09 14.54 17.09
C ARG A 134 -10.19 14.27 15.60
N ILE A 135 -9.24 14.77 14.81
CA ILE A 135 -9.22 14.60 13.34
C ILE A 135 -9.18 13.11 12.95
N ARG A 136 -8.45 12.27 13.71
CA ARG A 136 -8.36 10.82 13.48
C ARG A 136 -9.69 10.06 13.55
N ARG A 137 -10.77 10.69 14.00
CA ARG A 137 -12.11 10.09 14.09
C ARG A 137 -12.94 10.25 12.81
N TYR A 138 -12.44 11.03 11.86
CA TYR A 138 -13.11 11.32 10.59
C TYR A 138 -12.43 10.58 9.46
N ASP A 139 -13.21 10.20 8.46
CA ASP A 139 -12.74 9.52 7.26
C ASP A 139 -12.34 10.54 6.17
N PRO A 140 -11.44 10.16 5.24
CA PRO A 140 -11.11 11.02 4.11
C PRO A 140 -12.36 11.42 3.31
N GLY A 141 -12.58 12.72 3.15
CA GLY A 141 -13.75 13.27 2.45
C GLY A 141 -14.87 13.76 3.38
N ASP A 142 -14.79 13.46 4.68
CA ASP A 142 -15.69 14.04 5.67
C ASP A 142 -15.57 15.56 5.70
N ARG A 143 -16.71 16.21 5.96
CA ARG A 143 -16.78 17.65 6.19
C ARG A 143 -16.96 17.88 7.68
N VAL A 144 -16.07 18.69 8.25
CA VAL A 144 -16.09 19.08 9.65
C VAL A 144 -16.15 20.60 9.76
N GLU A 145 -16.84 21.08 10.77
CA GLU A 145 -16.85 22.49 11.13
C GLU A 145 -15.65 22.78 12.04
N ILE A 146 -14.83 23.76 11.67
CA ILE A 146 -13.68 24.20 12.46
C ILE A 146 -14.01 25.56 13.07
N THR A 147 -13.95 25.63 14.40
CA THR A 147 -13.96 26.91 15.12
C THR A 147 -12.51 27.30 15.39
N TYR A 148 -12.15 28.52 14.99
CA TYR A 148 -10.81 29.06 15.19
C TYR A 148 -10.88 30.50 15.68
N TRP A 149 -9.83 30.89 16.39
CA TRP A 149 -9.54 32.27 16.73
C TRP A 149 -8.40 32.75 15.83
N ARG A 150 -8.52 34.00 15.35
CA ARG A 150 -7.51 34.67 14.54
C ARG A 150 -7.35 36.07 15.11
N GLU A 151 -6.12 36.44 15.42
CA GLU A 151 -5.80 37.79 15.86
C GLU A 151 -6.14 38.79 14.75
N GLY A 152 -6.84 39.86 15.11
CA GLY A 152 -7.33 40.89 14.21
C GLY A 152 -7.65 42.18 14.95
#